data_AF-A0A1F7RWJ8-F1
#
_entry.id   AF-A0A1F7RWJ8-F1
#
_cell.length_a   1.000
_cell.length_b   1.000
_cell.length_c   1.000
_cell.angle_alpha   90.00
_cell.angle_beta   90.00
_cell.angle_gamma   90.00
#
_symmetry.space_group_name_H-M   'P 1'
#
loop_
_entity.id
_entity.type
_entity.pdbx_description
1 polymer ?
#
loop_
_entity_poly.entity_id
_entity_poly.type
_entity_poly.pdbx_seq_one_letter_code
_entity_poly.pdbx_strand_id
1 'polypeptide(L)'
;MKIMRRFFDYFLLAFAGAGLGIYLFQSGHFEAILASVSNDFIPARLYWRLFFYCFSGAVFISAAAMILRRIAIYKHVDIYYANRIKYGFYSFLILFSTILSVRYPGLRIFFQFLFVGVAGVCSAWIACHMNCQPKLNARRSIIFLGTAICFYILFFSLLSIQRHKVFMTHALDLGVFTQTLWGYSKGWNLINTVVFEPMYLLGDHFSPITFLFVPFYWLWTDPRILLIIQSVYLGLGAIPLYFISLKLCKNSWLSLAIALTYLLFPGLHGINMADFHYITLCTPLLFLLFLMNQTGNRNWFYILLILLLFIREDVSFHIFYFGLYLIIFTSNRLRGLIVSAMGIVWFYIVISIFIPYFNSDNPRFHMEIYSHIGSNVPEMIGTMLFHPLKIIQFLAEDAGRRIIYILHLSMQMGFGYLFSLGSIFLILPSTLFNLFSNFPGQYTIKGQYTAPVIPFLFISSLYGFNRLAG
;
A
#
# COMPACT_ATOMS: atom_id res chain seq x y z
N MET A 1 -0.69 12.40 41.14
CA MET A 1 -2.08 11.96 40.89
C MET A 1 -2.59 12.09 39.45
N LYS A 2 -2.44 13.24 38.75
CA LYS A 2 -2.87 13.40 37.33
C LYS A 2 -2.07 12.55 36.31
N ILE A 3 -0.81 12.23 36.61
CA ILE A 3 0.06 11.41 35.75
C ILE A 3 -0.23 9.91 35.92
N MET A 4 -0.44 9.44 37.16
CA MET A 4 -0.90 8.07 37.41
C MET A 4 -2.27 7.77 36.80
N ARG A 5 -3.22 8.73 36.78
CA ARG A 5 -4.53 8.55 36.12
C ARG A 5 -4.44 8.43 34.59
N ARG A 6 -3.58 9.22 33.93
CA ARG A 6 -3.34 9.09 32.49
C ARG A 6 -2.62 7.80 32.13
N PHE A 7 -1.67 7.37 32.97
CA PHE A 7 -0.99 6.08 32.81
C PHE A 7 -1.98 4.92 32.96
N PHE A 8 -2.90 4.98 33.93
CA PHE A 8 -3.94 3.97 34.14
C PHE A 8 -4.94 3.89 32.97
N ASP A 9 -5.30 5.01 32.33
CA ASP A 9 -6.23 5.05 31.18
C ASP A 9 -5.63 4.49 29.87
N TYR A 10 -4.36 4.80 29.59
CA TYR A 10 -3.63 4.19 28.46
C TYR A 10 -3.23 2.75 28.75
N PHE A 11 -2.92 2.43 30.01
CA PHE A 11 -2.72 1.07 30.48
C PHE A 11 -3.99 0.25 30.31
N LEU A 12 -5.19 0.74 30.66
CA LEU A 12 -6.46 0.01 30.46
C LEU A 12 -6.82 -0.22 28.98
N LEU A 13 -6.56 0.73 28.08
CA LEU A 13 -6.75 0.53 26.63
C LEU A 13 -5.72 -0.42 26.04
N ALA A 14 -4.46 -0.33 26.48
CA ALA A 14 -3.41 -1.26 26.09
C ALA A 14 -3.59 -2.65 26.73
N PHE A 15 -4.17 -2.75 27.93
CA PHE A 15 -4.46 -3.99 28.68
C PHE A 15 -5.77 -4.63 28.23
N ALA A 16 -6.72 -3.87 27.68
CA ALA A 16 -7.88 -4.41 26.97
C ALA A 16 -7.47 -4.97 25.59
N GLY A 17 -6.60 -4.27 24.85
CA GLY A 17 -6.04 -4.77 23.60
C GLY A 17 -5.05 -5.93 23.78
N ALA A 18 -4.15 -5.84 24.78
CA ALA A 18 -3.21 -6.89 25.14
C ALA A 18 -3.88 -8.04 25.90
N GLY A 19 -4.91 -7.80 26.70
CA GLY A 19 -5.69 -8.85 27.37
C GLY A 19 -6.49 -9.69 26.38
N LEU A 20 -7.05 -9.06 25.34
CA LEU A 20 -7.65 -9.78 24.21
C LEU A 20 -6.60 -10.59 23.44
N GLY A 21 -5.43 -10.00 23.17
CA GLY A 21 -4.32 -10.67 22.47
C GLY A 21 -3.66 -11.81 23.25
N ILE A 22 -3.41 -11.65 24.55
CA ILE A 22 -2.79 -12.62 25.46
C ILE A 22 -3.76 -13.77 25.77
N TYR A 23 -5.06 -13.50 25.92
CA TYR A 23 -6.06 -14.54 26.14
C TYR A 23 -6.36 -15.35 24.86
N LEU A 24 -6.34 -14.71 23.68
CA LEU A 24 -6.40 -15.41 22.38
C LEU A 24 -5.15 -16.26 22.12
N PHE A 25 -3.99 -15.82 22.61
CA PHE A 25 -2.73 -16.57 22.59
C PHE A 25 -2.74 -17.77 23.57
N GLN A 26 -3.28 -17.62 24.78
CA GLN A 26 -3.37 -18.70 25.77
C GLN A 26 -4.50 -19.72 25.50
N SER A 27 -5.54 -19.36 24.75
CA SER A 27 -6.67 -20.24 24.44
C SER A 27 -6.46 -21.16 23.22
N GLY A 28 -5.27 -21.15 22.60
CA GLY A 28 -4.91 -22.07 21.52
C GLY A 28 -5.60 -21.79 20.17
N HIS A 29 -6.21 -20.61 19.99
CA HIS A 29 -7.02 -20.28 18.80
C HIS A 29 -6.25 -19.50 17.71
N PHE A 30 -4.97 -19.83 17.50
CA PHE A 30 -4.09 -19.18 16.53
C PHE A 30 -4.59 -19.31 15.08
N GLU A 31 -5.30 -20.40 14.77
CA GLU A 31 -5.92 -20.64 13.47
C GLU A 31 -7.01 -19.63 13.10
N ALA A 32 -7.73 -19.05 14.06
CA ALA A 32 -8.79 -18.08 13.76
C ALA A 32 -8.21 -16.72 13.34
N ILE A 33 -7.06 -16.34 13.88
CA ILE A 33 -6.33 -15.13 13.47
C ILE A 33 -5.71 -15.35 12.10
N LEU A 34 -5.04 -16.50 11.89
CA LEU A 34 -4.52 -16.89 10.58
C LEU A 34 -5.63 -16.93 9.53
N ALA A 35 -6.77 -17.57 9.79
CA ALA A 35 -7.94 -17.64 8.90
C ALA A 35 -8.59 -16.28 8.64
N SER A 36 -8.60 -15.36 9.62
CA SER A 36 -9.12 -13.99 9.41
C SER A 36 -8.21 -13.14 8.51
N VAL A 37 -6.92 -13.47 8.45
CA VAL A 37 -5.89 -12.76 7.66
C VAL A 37 -5.59 -13.48 6.33
N SER A 38 -5.72 -14.81 6.28
CA SER A 38 -5.60 -15.68 5.09
C SER A 38 -6.92 -15.85 4.34
N ASN A 39 -8.05 -15.51 4.98
CA ASN A 39 -9.41 -15.57 4.47
C ASN A 39 -10.00 -17.00 4.35
N ASP A 40 -9.57 -17.93 5.20
CA ASP A 40 -10.10 -19.31 5.29
C ASP A 40 -11.36 -19.43 6.19
N PHE A 41 -12.10 -20.54 6.05
CA PHE A 41 -13.40 -20.78 6.69
C PHE A 41 -13.28 -21.01 8.21
N ILE A 42 -14.06 -20.28 9.04
CA ILE A 42 -14.06 -20.40 10.52
C ILE A 42 -15.34 -21.11 11.00
N PRO A 43 -15.29 -22.11 11.92
CA PRO A 43 -16.47 -22.80 12.43
C PRO A 43 -17.45 -21.92 13.23
N ALA A 44 -18.75 -22.07 12.96
CA ALA A 44 -19.84 -21.22 13.49
C ALA A 44 -19.98 -21.18 15.03
N ARG A 45 -19.52 -22.19 15.77
CA ARG A 45 -19.56 -22.17 17.25
C ARG A 45 -18.54 -21.23 17.88
N LEU A 46 -17.38 -21.07 17.24
CA LEU A 46 -16.31 -20.17 17.70
C LEU A 46 -16.69 -18.69 17.44
N TYR A 47 -17.45 -18.47 16.38
CA TYR A 47 -18.06 -17.20 15.98
C TYR A 47 -19.03 -16.61 17.03
N TRP A 48 -19.95 -17.42 17.56
CA TRP A 48 -20.96 -16.95 18.52
C TRP A 48 -20.37 -16.55 19.88
N ARG A 49 -19.24 -17.15 20.26
CA ARG A 49 -18.52 -16.82 21.48
C ARG A 49 -17.83 -15.45 21.34
N LEU A 50 -17.07 -15.25 20.26
CA LEU A 50 -16.45 -13.95 19.94
C LEU A 50 -17.51 -12.83 19.81
N PHE A 51 -18.67 -13.12 19.22
CA PHE A 51 -19.83 -12.22 19.16
C PHE A 51 -20.29 -11.74 20.55
N PHE A 52 -20.54 -12.67 21.48
CA PHE A 52 -21.04 -12.32 22.81
C PHE A 52 -20.03 -11.52 23.63
N TYR A 53 -18.73 -11.81 23.49
CA TYR A 53 -17.68 -11.12 24.23
C TYR A 53 -17.42 -9.70 23.73
N CYS A 54 -17.38 -9.51 22.40
CA CYS A 54 -17.23 -8.17 21.82
C CYS A 54 -18.47 -7.30 22.04
N PHE A 55 -19.67 -7.89 21.93
CA PHE A 55 -20.94 -7.18 22.15
C PHE A 55 -21.11 -6.74 23.60
N SER A 56 -20.84 -7.62 24.57
CA SER A 56 -20.92 -7.28 26.00
C SER A 56 -19.90 -6.20 26.41
N GLY A 57 -18.66 -6.28 25.90
CA GLY A 57 -17.66 -5.23 26.12
C GLY A 57 -18.07 -3.87 25.54
N ALA A 58 -18.66 -3.85 24.34
CA ALA A 58 -19.15 -2.63 23.69
C ALA A 58 -20.32 -1.98 24.45
N VAL A 59 -21.29 -2.80 24.87
CA VAL A 59 -22.45 -2.34 25.65
C VAL A 59 -22.00 -1.79 27.00
N PHE A 60 -21.06 -2.44 27.67
CA PHE A 60 -20.54 -1.98 28.97
C PHE A 60 -19.80 -0.64 28.86
N ILE A 61 -18.94 -0.47 27.84
CA ILE A 61 -18.22 0.79 27.59
C ILE A 61 -19.19 1.92 27.21
N SER A 62 -20.22 1.62 26.42
CA SER A 62 -21.23 2.59 25.99
C SER A 62 -22.14 3.02 27.14
N ALA A 63 -22.57 2.08 27.98
CA ALA A 63 -23.35 2.35 29.17
C ALA A 63 -22.55 3.17 30.20
N ALA A 64 -21.28 2.83 30.43
CA ALA A 64 -20.39 3.60 31.28
C ALA A 64 -20.20 5.04 30.76
N ALA A 65 -20.03 5.21 29.44
CA ALA A 65 -19.94 6.54 28.82
C ALA A 65 -21.24 7.36 28.97
N MET A 66 -22.41 6.73 28.88
CA MET A 66 -23.70 7.41 29.06
C MET A 66 -23.97 7.81 30.52
N ILE A 67 -23.61 6.96 31.49
CA ILE A 67 -23.74 7.29 32.91
C ILE A 67 -22.80 8.44 33.27
N LEU A 68 -21.56 8.41 32.79
CA LEU A 68 -20.60 9.51 32.97
C LEU A 68 -21.06 10.82 32.31
N ARG A 69 -21.79 10.76 31.17
CA ARG A 69 -22.44 11.92 30.55
C ARG A 69 -23.52 12.52 31.44
N ARG A 70 -24.41 11.71 32.03
CA ARG A 70 -25.44 12.21 32.95
C ARG A 70 -24.82 12.86 34.19
N ILE A 71 -23.77 12.28 34.74
CA ILE A 71 -23.04 12.84 35.90
C ILE A 71 -22.32 14.15 35.52
N ALA A 72 -21.74 14.25 34.32
CA ALA A 72 -21.06 15.46 33.85
C ALA A 72 -22.03 16.63 33.55
N ILE A 73 -23.21 16.34 32.96
CA ILE A 73 -24.26 17.33 32.70
C ILE A 73 -24.82 17.87 34.02
N TYR A 74 -25.03 17.01 35.01
CA TYR A 74 -25.55 17.41 36.33
C TYR A 74 -24.55 18.27 37.14
N LYS A 75 -23.27 18.28 36.76
CA LYS A 75 -22.20 19.03 37.45
C LYS A 75 -21.66 20.24 36.67
N HIS A 76 -22.30 20.65 35.57
CA HIS A 76 -21.89 21.79 34.73
C HIS A 76 -20.39 21.81 34.36
N VAL A 77 -19.82 20.66 33.98
CA VAL A 77 -18.41 20.57 33.60
C VAL A 77 -18.23 20.87 32.11
N ASP A 78 -17.32 21.81 31.83
CA ASP A 78 -17.04 22.46 30.56
C ASP A 78 -16.72 21.53 29.37
N ILE A 79 -16.82 22.11 28.16
CA ILE A 79 -16.84 21.59 26.76
C ILE A 79 -15.83 20.47 26.41
N TYR A 80 -14.89 20.13 27.29
CA TYR A 80 -13.89 19.06 27.14
C TYR A 80 -14.49 17.64 27.01
N TYR A 81 -15.69 17.39 27.53
CA TYR A 81 -16.35 16.06 27.48
C TYR A 81 -17.02 15.74 26.13
N ALA A 82 -17.37 16.73 25.32
CA ALA A 82 -18.01 16.52 24.01
C ALA A 82 -17.10 15.78 23.01
N ASN A 83 -15.78 15.97 23.12
CA ASN A 83 -14.81 15.24 22.29
C ASN A 83 -14.65 13.76 22.68
N ARG A 84 -15.08 13.34 23.89
CA ARG A 84 -14.99 11.94 24.32
C ARG A 84 -16.16 11.07 23.86
N ILE A 85 -17.32 11.67 23.60
CA ILE A 85 -18.50 11.00 23.02
C ILE A 85 -18.21 10.54 21.58
N LYS A 86 -17.34 11.26 20.87
CA LYS A 86 -16.86 10.88 19.53
C LYS A 86 -16.15 9.52 19.56
N TYR A 87 -15.30 9.25 20.56
CA TYR A 87 -14.62 7.96 20.69
C TYR A 87 -15.56 6.80 21.02
N GLY A 88 -16.63 7.03 21.79
CA GLY A 88 -17.68 6.02 21.99
C GLY A 88 -18.46 5.70 20.72
N PHE A 89 -18.75 6.71 19.90
CA PHE A 89 -19.37 6.55 18.58
C PHE A 89 -18.43 5.86 17.58
N TYR A 90 -17.14 6.18 17.59
CA TYR A 90 -16.13 5.47 16.79
C TYR A 90 -15.99 4.02 17.23
N SER A 91 -15.95 3.72 18.53
CA SER A 91 -15.94 2.35 19.04
C SER A 91 -17.20 1.57 18.66
N PHE A 92 -18.38 2.20 18.75
CA PHE A 92 -19.64 1.62 18.30
C PHE A 92 -19.64 1.34 16.79
N LEU A 93 -19.14 2.25 15.96
CA LEU A 93 -19.02 2.06 14.51
C LEU A 93 -17.96 1.00 14.14
N ILE A 94 -16.84 0.92 14.87
CA ILE A 94 -15.83 -0.14 14.71
C ILE A 94 -16.46 -1.50 15.02
N LEU A 95 -17.19 -1.61 16.13
CA LEU A 95 -17.88 -2.85 16.51
C LEU A 95 -19.01 -3.21 15.55
N PHE A 96 -19.84 -2.25 15.14
CA PHE A 96 -20.95 -2.45 14.22
C PHE A 96 -20.48 -2.85 12.80
N SER A 97 -19.41 -2.23 12.29
CA SER A 97 -18.79 -2.61 11.01
C SER A 97 -18.09 -3.97 11.07
N THR A 98 -17.44 -4.30 12.19
CA THR A 98 -16.89 -5.64 12.43
C THR A 98 -18.02 -6.68 12.42
N ILE A 99 -19.16 -6.41 13.07
CA ILE A 99 -20.35 -7.27 13.11
C ILE A 99 -20.97 -7.47 11.71
N LEU A 100 -21.06 -6.43 10.88
CA LEU A 100 -21.59 -6.53 9.51
C LEU A 100 -20.66 -7.27 8.55
N SER A 101 -19.34 -7.04 8.66
CA SER A 101 -18.33 -7.76 7.86
C SER A 101 -18.34 -9.27 8.16
N VAL A 102 -18.76 -9.64 9.36
CA VAL A 102 -18.75 -11.02 9.85
C VAL A 102 -20.05 -11.79 9.50
N ARG A 103 -21.19 -11.10 9.34
CA ARG A 103 -22.50 -11.69 8.98
C ARG A 103 -22.71 -11.96 7.47
N TYR A 104 -22.03 -11.23 6.59
CA TYR A 104 -22.18 -11.34 5.13
C TYR A 104 -20.81 -11.50 4.44
N PRO A 105 -20.35 -12.73 4.16
CA PRO A 105 -19.01 -13.00 3.62
C PRO A 105 -18.70 -12.27 2.30
N GLY A 106 -19.71 -12.04 1.45
CA GLY A 106 -19.58 -11.30 0.20
C GLY A 106 -19.43 -9.78 0.34
N LEU A 107 -19.67 -9.21 1.54
CA LEU A 107 -19.60 -7.78 1.84
C LEU A 107 -18.40 -7.42 2.74
N ARG A 108 -17.55 -8.39 3.07
CA ARG A 108 -16.40 -8.30 3.99
C ARG A 108 -15.45 -7.14 3.71
N ILE A 109 -15.15 -6.90 2.43
CA ILE A 109 -14.12 -5.94 2.02
C ILE A 109 -14.71 -4.53 1.88
N PHE A 110 -15.94 -4.41 1.38
CA PHE A 110 -16.62 -3.12 1.18
C PHE A 110 -16.77 -2.32 2.49
N PHE A 111 -17.24 -2.95 3.57
CA PHE A 111 -17.47 -2.24 4.84
C PHE A 111 -16.20 -1.92 5.63
N GLN A 112 -15.17 -2.77 5.55
CA GLN A 112 -13.87 -2.48 6.16
C GLN A 112 -13.18 -1.29 5.47
N PHE A 113 -13.34 -1.16 4.16
CA PHE A 113 -12.70 -0.13 3.34
C PHE A 113 -13.45 1.21 3.39
N LEU A 114 -14.79 1.16 3.38
CA LEU A 114 -15.64 2.32 3.64
C LEU A 114 -15.35 2.88 5.04
N PHE A 115 -15.09 2.02 6.03
CA PHE A 115 -14.81 2.45 7.40
C PHE A 115 -13.42 3.09 7.58
N VAL A 116 -12.34 2.49 7.05
CA VAL A 116 -11.00 3.12 7.06
C VAL A 116 -11.01 4.42 6.26
N GLY A 117 -11.72 4.43 5.13
CA GLY A 117 -11.93 5.61 4.30
C GLY A 117 -12.64 6.74 5.02
N VAL A 118 -13.82 6.47 5.59
CA VAL A 118 -14.61 7.45 6.34
C VAL A 118 -13.89 7.88 7.61
N ALA A 119 -13.25 6.97 8.35
CA ALA A 119 -12.47 7.32 9.53
C ALA A 119 -11.24 8.18 9.18
N GLY A 120 -10.56 7.88 8.07
CA GLY A 120 -9.44 8.66 7.54
C GLY A 120 -9.87 10.06 7.08
N VAL A 121 -10.96 10.15 6.32
CA VAL A 121 -11.55 11.42 5.86
C VAL A 121 -12.07 12.25 7.03
N CYS A 122 -12.81 11.64 7.95
CA CYS A 122 -13.29 12.34 9.13
C CYS A 122 -12.12 12.78 10.02
N SER A 123 -11.06 11.99 10.15
CA SER A 123 -9.87 12.39 10.91
C SER A 123 -9.10 13.53 10.22
N ALA A 124 -8.97 13.49 8.89
CA ALA A 124 -8.33 14.55 8.10
C ALA A 124 -9.16 15.85 8.07
N TRP A 125 -10.49 15.72 7.93
CA TRP A 125 -11.44 16.83 7.96
C TRP A 125 -11.49 17.49 9.33
N ILE A 126 -11.57 16.70 10.41
CA ILE A 126 -11.49 17.19 11.79
C ILE A 126 -10.11 17.81 12.06
N ALA A 127 -9.01 17.22 11.60
CA ALA A 127 -7.68 17.79 11.78
C ALA A 127 -7.49 19.12 11.02
N CYS A 128 -8.10 19.28 9.84
CA CYS A 128 -8.12 20.56 9.11
C CYS A 128 -9.01 21.62 9.78
N HIS A 129 -10.14 21.22 10.37
CA HIS A 129 -11.07 22.14 11.04
C HIS A 129 -10.71 22.43 12.50
N MET A 130 -9.86 21.61 13.13
CA MET A 130 -9.27 21.89 14.44
C MET A 130 -8.08 22.84 14.30
N ASN A 131 -8.36 24.06 13.85
CA ASN A 131 -7.42 25.19 13.83
C ASN A 131 -7.14 25.75 15.25
N CYS A 132 -7.42 24.96 16.29
CA CYS A 132 -7.31 25.35 17.68
C CYS A 132 -6.54 24.28 18.46
N GLN A 133 -5.33 24.65 18.92
CA GLN A 133 -4.48 24.04 19.97
C GLN A 133 -3.30 23.15 19.52
N PRO A 134 -2.20 23.18 20.30
CA PRO A 134 -0.94 23.92 20.06
C PRO A 134 -0.04 23.25 19.01
N LYS A 135 1.05 23.92 18.61
CA LYS A 135 2.20 23.34 17.89
C LYS A 135 2.75 22.13 18.66
N LEU A 136 2.13 20.97 18.49
CA LEU A 136 2.51 19.75 19.19
C LEU A 136 3.88 19.29 18.68
N ASN A 137 4.75 18.93 19.63
CA ASN A 137 6.19 18.77 19.42
C ASN A 137 6.52 17.76 18.30
N ALA A 138 7.13 18.23 17.20
CA ALA A 138 7.53 17.43 16.03
C ALA A 138 8.43 16.23 16.42
N ARG A 139 9.14 16.31 17.54
CA ARG A 139 9.91 15.17 18.07
C ARG A 139 9.03 13.97 18.41
N ARG A 140 7.83 14.20 18.97
CA ARG A 140 6.91 13.12 19.34
C ARG A 140 6.33 12.43 18.11
N SER A 141 5.93 13.17 17.10
CA SER A 141 5.39 12.57 15.86
C SER A 141 6.41 11.69 15.16
N ILE A 142 7.69 12.10 15.14
CA ILE A 142 8.79 11.27 14.61
C ILE A 142 8.97 9.99 15.43
N ILE A 143 8.93 10.05 16.76
CA ILE A 143 9.01 8.85 17.61
C ILE A 143 7.83 7.90 17.35
N PHE A 144 6.61 8.42 17.26
CA PHE A 144 5.43 7.62 16.92
C PHE A 144 5.54 7.00 15.52
N LEU A 145 6.01 7.76 14.54
CA LEU A 145 6.24 7.26 13.18
C LEU A 145 7.25 6.11 13.19
N GLY A 146 8.41 6.30 13.83
CA GLY A 146 9.42 5.26 13.95
C GLY A 146 8.88 4.00 14.63
N THR A 147 8.12 4.16 15.70
CA THR A 147 7.47 3.05 16.42
C THR A 147 6.48 2.29 15.51
N ALA A 148 5.66 3.01 14.75
CA ALA A 148 4.70 2.41 13.83
C ALA A 148 5.38 1.68 12.66
N ILE A 149 6.47 2.23 12.13
CA ILE A 149 7.29 1.56 11.11
C ILE A 149 7.91 0.29 11.66
N CYS A 150 8.53 0.35 12.85
CA CYS A 150 9.11 -0.84 13.49
C CYS A 150 8.05 -1.92 13.73
N PHE A 151 6.85 -1.53 14.19
CA PHE A 151 5.74 -2.46 14.38
C PHE A 151 5.29 -3.09 13.05
N TYR A 152 5.11 -2.30 11.99
CA TYR A 152 4.76 -2.79 10.66
C TYR A 152 5.79 -3.81 10.17
N ILE A 153 7.07 -3.45 10.20
CA ILE A 153 8.17 -4.31 9.74
C ILE A 153 8.17 -5.62 10.50
N LEU A 154 8.12 -5.57 11.83
CA LEU A 154 8.14 -6.77 12.67
C LEU A 154 6.91 -7.65 12.40
N PHE A 155 5.72 -7.06 12.40
CA PHE A 155 4.47 -7.78 12.20
C PHE A 155 4.43 -8.49 10.86
N PHE A 156 4.69 -7.78 9.76
CA PHE A 156 4.61 -8.37 8.42
C PHE A 156 5.78 -9.31 8.11
N SER A 157 6.97 -9.08 8.68
CA SER A 157 8.06 -10.06 8.58
C SER A 157 7.69 -11.37 9.27
N LEU A 158 7.17 -11.32 10.49
CA LEU A 158 6.74 -12.53 11.21
C LEU A 158 5.60 -13.24 10.48
N LEU A 159 4.63 -12.50 9.96
CA LEU A 159 3.47 -13.05 9.27
C LEU A 159 3.85 -13.70 7.93
N SER A 160 4.67 -13.04 7.12
CA SER A 160 5.16 -13.59 5.84
C SER A 160 6.05 -14.82 6.05
N ILE A 161 6.92 -14.80 7.06
CA ILE A 161 7.71 -15.99 7.46
C ILE A 161 6.79 -17.13 7.91
N GLN A 162 5.74 -16.84 8.68
CA GLN A 162 4.82 -17.88 9.12
C GLN A 162 4.09 -18.52 7.93
N ARG A 163 3.65 -17.72 6.95
CA ARG A 163 3.09 -18.24 5.70
C ARG A 163 4.06 -19.16 4.97
N HIS A 164 5.33 -18.77 4.88
CA HIS A 164 6.37 -19.60 4.28
C HIS A 164 6.53 -20.94 5.01
N LYS A 165 6.57 -20.92 6.36
CA LYS A 165 6.70 -22.13 7.18
C LYS A 165 5.53 -23.10 7.06
N VAL A 166 4.33 -22.60 6.76
CA VAL A 166 3.13 -23.43 6.53
C VAL A 166 2.88 -23.68 5.04
N PHE A 167 3.90 -23.51 4.20
CA PHE A 167 3.87 -23.79 2.76
C PHE A 167 2.83 -22.98 1.96
N MET A 168 2.49 -21.77 2.42
CA MET A 168 1.58 -20.83 1.74
C MET A 168 2.32 -19.74 0.93
N THR A 169 3.52 -20.05 0.45
CA THR A 169 4.31 -19.24 -0.50
C THR A 169 4.52 -20.03 -1.78
N HIS A 170 4.64 -19.35 -2.92
CA HIS A 170 4.56 -19.95 -4.24
C HIS A 170 5.93 -20.05 -4.91
N ALA A 171 6.12 -21.13 -5.67
CA ALA A 171 7.35 -21.37 -6.41
C ALA A 171 7.55 -20.33 -7.52
N LEU A 172 6.51 -20.02 -8.30
CA LEU A 172 6.56 -19.09 -9.44
C LEU A 172 6.84 -17.63 -9.04
N ASP A 173 6.67 -17.29 -7.76
CA ASP A 173 7.03 -15.98 -7.23
C ASP A 173 8.33 -16.10 -6.39
N LEU A 174 8.21 -16.51 -5.12
CA LEU A 174 9.35 -16.55 -4.19
C LEU A 174 10.46 -17.51 -4.65
N GLY A 175 10.10 -18.66 -5.23
CA GLY A 175 11.06 -19.67 -5.68
C GLY A 175 11.94 -19.17 -6.83
N VAL A 176 11.35 -18.47 -7.81
CA VAL A 176 12.06 -17.87 -8.94
C VAL A 176 13.15 -16.91 -8.46
N PHE A 177 12.81 -16.00 -7.55
CA PHE A 177 13.79 -15.07 -6.97
C PHE A 177 14.83 -15.76 -6.12
N THR A 178 14.43 -16.78 -5.35
CA THR A 178 15.33 -17.51 -4.46
C THR A 178 16.43 -18.24 -5.25
N GLN A 179 16.06 -18.99 -6.29
CA GLN A 179 17.03 -19.68 -7.14
C GLN A 179 17.99 -18.68 -7.81
N THR A 180 17.44 -17.62 -8.38
CA THR A 180 18.23 -16.65 -9.15
C THR A 180 19.22 -15.89 -8.26
N LEU A 181 18.75 -15.34 -7.14
CA LEU A 181 19.60 -14.55 -6.23
C LEU A 181 20.64 -15.42 -5.53
N TRP A 182 20.30 -16.67 -5.22
CA TRP A 182 21.29 -17.65 -4.75
C TRP A 182 22.38 -17.87 -5.82
N GLY A 183 22.01 -18.05 -7.08
CA GLY A 183 22.97 -18.17 -8.20
C GLY A 183 23.88 -16.95 -8.31
N TYR A 184 23.30 -15.75 -8.35
CA TYR A 184 24.07 -14.48 -8.39
C TYR A 184 25.03 -14.35 -7.19
N SER A 185 24.62 -14.80 -6.00
CA SER A 185 25.47 -14.78 -4.81
C SER A 185 26.74 -15.64 -4.94
N LYS A 186 26.74 -16.61 -5.87
CA LYS A 186 27.88 -17.47 -6.22
C LYS A 186 28.63 -17.01 -7.48
N GLY A 187 28.24 -15.88 -8.06
CA GLY A 187 28.78 -15.39 -9.34
C GLY A 187 28.24 -16.13 -10.56
N TRP A 188 27.14 -16.89 -10.40
CA TRP A 188 26.52 -17.63 -11.49
C TRP A 188 25.30 -16.88 -12.03
N ASN A 189 25.24 -16.70 -13.34
CA ASN A 189 23.99 -16.33 -14.01
C ASN A 189 23.26 -17.63 -14.37
N LEU A 190 22.32 -18.05 -13.52
CA LEU A 190 21.61 -19.31 -13.70
C LEU A 190 20.35 -19.10 -14.55
N ILE A 191 20.11 -20.02 -15.48
CA ILE A 191 18.78 -20.21 -16.06
C ILE A 191 17.85 -20.64 -14.94
N ASN A 192 16.72 -19.97 -14.79
CA ASN A 192 15.73 -20.30 -13.79
C ASN A 192 14.97 -21.57 -14.21
N THR A 193 14.89 -22.55 -13.33
CA THR A 193 14.25 -23.85 -13.61
C THR A 193 12.92 -24.02 -12.88
N VAL A 194 12.47 -22.98 -12.16
CA VAL A 194 11.19 -22.98 -11.45
C VAL A 194 10.04 -22.54 -12.35
N VAL A 195 10.34 -21.73 -13.37
CA VAL A 195 9.39 -21.32 -14.42
C VAL A 195 9.12 -22.45 -15.42
N PHE A 196 7.98 -22.38 -16.10
CA PHE A 196 7.56 -23.40 -17.08
C PHE A 196 8.53 -23.52 -18.26
N GLU A 197 9.06 -22.39 -18.71
CA GLU A 197 10.07 -22.32 -19.77
C GLU A 197 11.36 -21.76 -19.20
N PRO A 198 12.44 -22.57 -19.11
CA PRO A 198 13.68 -22.12 -18.48
C PRO A 198 14.26 -20.88 -19.18
N MET A 199 14.45 -19.81 -18.41
CA MET A 199 15.00 -18.55 -18.91
C MET A 199 15.78 -17.82 -17.82
N TYR A 200 16.62 -16.85 -18.22
CA TYR A 200 17.25 -15.94 -17.26
C TYR A 200 16.20 -14.98 -16.68
N LEU A 201 16.30 -14.65 -15.39
CA LEU A 201 15.37 -13.69 -14.76
C LEU A 201 15.36 -12.33 -15.48
N LEU A 202 16.51 -11.87 -15.97
CA LEU A 202 16.64 -10.61 -16.72
C LEU A 202 16.03 -10.67 -18.12
N GLY A 203 15.76 -11.87 -18.63
CA GLY A 203 15.08 -12.13 -19.90
C GLY A 203 13.55 -12.25 -19.77
N ASP A 204 13.05 -12.47 -18.55
CA ASP A 204 11.62 -12.37 -18.22
C ASP A 204 11.20 -10.90 -18.07
N HIS A 205 11.90 -10.21 -17.18
CA HIS A 205 11.77 -8.78 -16.93
C HIS A 205 13.17 -8.23 -16.68
N PHE A 206 13.55 -7.18 -17.39
CA PHE A 206 14.88 -6.60 -17.19
C PHE A 206 14.90 -5.81 -15.88
N SER A 207 15.35 -6.49 -14.83
CA SER A 207 15.28 -6.03 -13.44
C SER A 207 16.65 -5.99 -12.76
N PRO A 208 17.63 -5.19 -13.24
CA PRO A 208 18.94 -5.05 -12.60
C PRO A 208 18.88 -4.66 -11.11
N ILE A 209 17.79 -4.05 -10.64
CA ILE A 209 17.60 -3.77 -9.21
C ILE A 209 17.77 -5.02 -8.34
N THR A 210 17.50 -6.20 -8.90
CA THR A 210 17.58 -7.47 -8.18
C THR A 210 18.98 -7.75 -7.63
N PHE A 211 20.03 -7.22 -8.26
CA PHE A 211 21.41 -7.34 -7.78
C PHE A 211 21.62 -6.70 -6.39
N LEU A 212 20.81 -5.69 -6.01
CA LEU A 212 20.88 -5.09 -4.67
C LEU A 212 20.49 -6.08 -3.57
N PHE A 213 19.78 -7.16 -3.90
CA PHE A 213 19.39 -8.18 -2.93
C PHE A 213 20.43 -9.31 -2.77
N VAL A 214 21.44 -9.37 -3.65
CA VAL A 214 22.48 -10.42 -3.63
C VAL A 214 23.32 -10.40 -2.35
N PRO A 215 23.78 -9.25 -1.82
CA PRO A 215 24.57 -9.23 -0.58
C PRO A 215 23.86 -9.86 0.62
N PHE A 216 22.53 -9.86 0.65
CA PHE A 216 21.76 -10.47 1.72
C PHE A 216 21.85 -12.01 1.68
N TYR A 217 22.01 -12.60 0.50
CA TYR A 217 22.26 -14.04 0.37
C TYR A 217 23.67 -14.45 0.82
N TRP A 218 24.63 -13.51 0.90
CA TRP A 218 25.92 -13.78 1.54
C TRP A 218 25.81 -13.86 3.07
N LEU A 219 24.87 -13.11 3.65
CA LEU A 219 24.61 -13.12 5.09
C LEU A 219 23.77 -14.33 5.49
N TRP A 220 22.72 -14.62 4.71
CA TRP A 220 21.80 -15.71 4.97
C TRP A 220 21.17 -16.23 3.68
N THR A 221 21.64 -17.40 3.22
CA THR A 221 21.08 -18.12 2.07
C THR A 221 19.74 -18.76 2.41
N ASP A 222 18.69 -17.95 2.55
CA ASP A 222 17.34 -18.41 2.89
C ASP A 222 16.26 -17.48 2.28
N PRO A 223 15.20 -18.01 1.66
CA PRO A 223 14.14 -17.20 1.02
C PRO A 223 13.46 -16.21 1.98
N ARG A 224 13.41 -16.51 3.28
CA ARG A 224 12.79 -15.64 4.29
C ARG A 224 13.43 -14.27 4.38
N ILE A 225 14.72 -14.13 4.00
CA ILE A 225 15.38 -12.83 4.02
C ILE A 225 14.72 -11.84 3.06
N LEU A 226 14.22 -12.31 1.92
CA LEU A 226 13.54 -11.49 0.93
C LEU A 226 12.20 -10.95 1.45
N LEU A 227 11.44 -11.79 2.16
CA LEU A 227 10.17 -11.40 2.79
C LEU A 227 10.38 -10.31 3.86
N ILE A 228 11.45 -10.45 4.66
CA ILE A 228 11.84 -9.44 5.66
C ILE A 228 12.22 -8.13 4.97
N ILE A 229 13.09 -8.18 3.95
CA ILE A 229 13.55 -6.99 3.23
C ILE A 229 12.38 -6.24 2.59
N GLN A 230 11.42 -6.97 1.99
CA GLN A 230 10.19 -6.39 1.45
C GLN A 230 9.40 -5.63 2.50
N SER A 231 9.18 -6.25 3.67
CA SER A 231 8.52 -5.57 4.79
C SER A 231 9.27 -4.33 5.25
N VAL A 232 10.61 -4.37 5.26
CA VAL A 232 11.47 -3.25 5.64
C VAL A 232 11.27 -2.06 4.71
N TYR A 233 11.49 -2.19 3.40
CA TYR A 233 11.42 -1.03 2.52
C TYR A 233 9.99 -0.50 2.34
N LEU A 234 8.98 -1.37 2.40
CA LEU A 234 7.57 -0.95 2.35
C LEU A 234 7.22 -0.12 3.60
N GLY A 235 7.64 -0.57 4.79
CA GLY A 235 7.49 0.20 6.02
C GLY A 235 8.21 1.55 5.97
N LEU A 236 9.45 1.56 5.47
CA LEU A 236 10.25 2.79 5.31
C LEU A 236 9.61 3.80 4.34
N GLY A 237 8.75 3.37 3.41
CA GLY A 237 7.97 4.25 2.53
C GLY A 237 7.10 5.28 3.27
N ALA A 238 6.77 5.04 4.54
CA ALA A 238 6.04 6.00 5.38
C ALA A 238 6.86 7.27 5.67
N ILE A 239 8.19 7.19 5.65
CA ILE A 239 9.10 8.31 5.95
C ILE A 239 8.98 9.43 4.91
N PRO A 240 9.23 9.18 3.60
CA PRO A 240 9.11 10.24 2.61
C PRO A 240 7.67 10.78 2.54
N LEU A 241 6.65 9.95 2.71
CA LEU A 241 5.25 10.40 2.75
C LEU A 241 4.97 11.35 3.93
N TYR A 242 5.50 11.05 5.12
CA TYR A 242 5.42 11.95 6.28
C TYR A 242 6.04 13.32 5.97
N PHE A 243 7.20 13.35 5.32
CA PHE A 243 7.85 14.62 4.98
C PHE A 243 7.16 15.39 3.84
N ILE A 244 6.63 14.69 2.82
CA ILE A 244 5.81 15.29 1.76
C ILE A 244 4.58 15.96 2.38
N SER A 245 3.86 15.23 3.24
CA SER A 245 2.69 15.76 3.94
C SER A 245 3.03 16.90 4.90
N LEU A 246 4.16 16.83 5.60
CA LEU A 246 4.59 17.90 6.51
C LEU A 246 4.88 19.20 5.76
N LYS A 247 5.50 19.09 4.58
CA LYS A 247 5.77 20.25 3.73
C LYS A 247 4.48 20.90 3.23
N LEU A 248 3.48 20.09 2.86
CA LEU A 248 2.22 20.58 2.32
C LEU A 248 1.30 21.12 3.41
N CYS A 249 1.02 20.32 4.45
CA CYS A 249 0.03 20.62 5.47
C CYS A 249 0.57 21.47 6.64
N LYS A 250 1.90 21.56 6.79
CA LYS A 250 2.59 22.27 7.89
C LYS A 250 2.15 21.83 9.30
N ASN A 251 1.65 20.59 9.44
CA ASN A 251 1.16 20.01 10.69
C ASN A 251 1.68 18.59 10.88
N SER A 252 2.54 18.39 11.88
CA SER A 252 3.23 17.13 12.16
C SER A 252 2.30 15.97 12.55
N TRP A 253 1.15 16.23 13.16
CA TRP A 253 0.20 15.17 13.54
C TRP A 253 -0.68 14.76 12.37
N LEU A 254 -1.06 15.71 11.52
CA LEU A 254 -1.74 15.39 10.27
C LEU A 254 -0.82 14.57 9.36
N SER A 255 0.46 14.96 9.26
CA SER A 255 1.48 14.17 8.54
C SER A 255 1.67 12.77 9.10
N LEU A 256 1.68 12.65 10.44
CA LEU A 256 1.71 11.35 11.10
C LEU A 256 0.47 10.53 10.75
N ALA A 257 -0.72 11.12 10.82
CA ALA A 257 -1.96 10.42 10.48
C ALA A 257 -1.94 9.91 9.04
N ILE A 258 -1.48 10.71 8.07
CA ILE A 258 -1.33 10.29 6.66
C ILE A 258 -0.34 9.13 6.52
N ALA A 259 0.81 9.19 7.21
CA ALA A 259 1.79 8.12 7.19
C ALA A 259 1.26 6.83 7.85
N LEU A 260 0.46 6.95 8.92
CA LEU A 260 -0.22 5.81 9.54
C LEU A 260 -1.30 5.23 8.62
N THR A 261 -2.05 6.06 7.89
CA THR A 261 -3.01 5.59 6.86
C THR A 261 -2.30 4.78 5.79
N TYR A 262 -1.08 5.17 5.37
CA TYR A 262 -0.25 4.37 4.46
C TYR A 262 0.14 3.03 5.08
N LEU A 263 0.68 3.01 6.30
CA LEU A 263 1.06 1.76 6.96
C LEU A 263 -0.14 0.83 7.23
N LEU A 264 -1.34 1.38 7.34
CA LEU A 264 -2.59 0.64 7.53
C LEU A 264 -3.31 0.35 6.21
N PHE A 265 -2.80 0.80 5.06
CA PHE A 265 -3.45 0.69 3.75
C PHE A 265 -3.51 -0.80 3.32
N PRO A 266 -4.69 -1.42 3.18
CA PRO A 266 -4.82 -2.80 2.73
C PRO A 266 -4.13 -3.14 1.40
N GLY A 267 -3.99 -2.20 0.47
CA GLY A 267 -3.20 -2.44 -0.74
C GLY A 267 -1.71 -2.60 -0.45
N LEU A 268 -1.19 -1.89 0.56
CA LEU A 268 0.20 -2.03 1.03
C LEU A 268 0.39 -3.38 1.73
N HIS A 269 -0.63 -3.81 2.50
CA HIS A 269 -0.62 -5.14 3.13
C HIS A 269 -0.69 -6.22 2.06
N GLY A 270 -1.55 -6.06 1.06
CA GLY A 270 -1.67 -6.96 -0.08
C GLY A 270 -0.34 -7.18 -0.78
N ILE A 271 0.35 -6.11 -1.21
CA ILE A 271 1.65 -6.26 -1.88
C ILE A 271 2.76 -6.82 -0.99
N ASN A 272 2.69 -6.63 0.33
CA ASN A 272 3.68 -7.19 1.25
C ASN A 272 3.44 -8.68 1.53
N MET A 273 2.17 -9.09 1.46
CA MET A 273 1.72 -10.47 1.68
C MET A 273 1.64 -11.30 0.39
N ALA A 274 1.63 -10.64 -0.77
CA ALA A 274 2.13 -11.22 -2.00
C ALA A 274 3.60 -11.60 -1.75
N ASP A 275 4.03 -12.75 -2.25
CA ASP A 275 5.41 -13.23 -2.12
C ASP A 275 6.42 -12.16 -2.57
N PHE A 276 7.72 -12.39 -2.38
CA PHE A 276 8.71 -11.37 -2.72
C PHE A 276 8.60 -10.93 -4.19
N HIS A 277 8.47 -9.62 -4.41
CA HIS A 277 8.47 -9.01 -5.73
C HIS A 277 9.22 -7.68 -5.72
N TYR A 278 10.32 -7.59 -6.48
CA TYR A 278 11.16 -6.39 -6.56
C TYR A 278 10.40 -5.14 -7.04
N ILE A 279 9.30 -5.30 -7.81
CA ILE A 279 8.44 -4.18 -8.25
C ILE A 279 7.85 -3.40 -7.08
N THR A 280 7.69 -4.02 -5.91
CA THR A 280 7.15 -3.35 -4.72
C THR A 280 8.09 -2.27 -4.18
N LEU A 281 9.37 -2.29 -4.56
CA LEU A 281 10.34 -1.23 -4.28
C LEU A 281 9.98 0.10 -4.98
N CYS A 282 9.14 0.08 -6.02
CA CYS A 282 8.59 1.29 -6.63
C CYS A 282 7.88 2.18 -5.61
N THR A 283 7.14 1.61 -4.65
CA THR A 283 6.34 2.38 -3.70
C THR A 283 7.20 3.37 -2.89
N PRO A 284 8.20 2.94 -2.10
CA PRO A 284 9.04 3.88 -1.35
C PRO A 284 9.91 4.76 -2.25
N LEU A 285 10.42 4.24 -3.38
CA LEU A 285 11.32 5.00 -4.25
C LEU A 285 10.59 6.13 -5.01
N LEU A 286 9.35 5.92 -5.44
CA LEU A 286 8.54 6.98 -6.07
C LEU A 286 8.15 8.07 -5.07
N PHE A 287 7.83 7.72 -3.82
CA PHE A 287 7.67 8.73 -2.77
C PHE A 287 8.95 9.53 -2.58
N LEU A 288 10.11 8.86 -2.49
CA LEU A 288 11.37 9.53 -2.26
C LEU A 288 11.78 10.41 -3.46
N LEU A 289 11.58 9.94 -4.69
CA LEU A 289 11.77 10.71 -5.92
C LEU A 289 10.94 12.00 -5.89
N PHE A 290 9.66 11.88 -5.54
CA PHE A 290 8.76 13.02 -5.43
C PHE A 290 9.22 14.01 -4.36
N LEU A 291 9.64 13.51 -3.18
CA LEU A 291 10.19 14.34 -2.10
C LEU A 291 11.47 15.05 -2.55
N MET A 292 12.42 14.37 -3.20
CA MET A 292 13.66 14.97 -3.69
C MET A 292 13.40 16.04 -4.76
N ASN A 293 12.41 15.81 -5.63
CA ASN A 293 11.97 16.83 -6.58
C ASN A 293 11.40 18.06 -5.87
N GLN A 294 10.60 17.87 -4.81
CA GLN A 294 10.04 18.98 -4.03
C GLN A 294 11.10 19.74 -3.23
N THR A 295 12.10 19.06 -2.65
CA THR A 295 13.15 19.69 -1.84
C THR A 295 14.28 20.28 -2.67
N GLY A 296 14.34 19.96 -3.97
CA GLY A 296 15.35 20.48 -4.89
C GLY A 296 16.70 19.74 -4.83
N ASN A 297 16.77 18.58 -4.18
CA ASN A 297 17.99 17.78 -4.09
C ASN A 297 18.23 17.02 -5.39
N ARG A 298 18.98 17.65 -6.32
CA ARG A 298 19.19 17.13 -7.67
C ARG A 298 19.95 15.81 -7.70
N ASN A 299 20.98 15.65 -6.88
CA ASN A 299 21.83 14.46 -6.89
C ASN A 299 21.01 13.22 -6.54
N TRP A 300 20.30 13.26 -5.41
CA TRP A 300 19.43 12.15 -5.01
C TRP A 300 18.26 11.95 -5.96
N PHE A 301 17.71 13.01 -6.55
CA PHE A 301 16.67 12.88 -7.58
C PHE A 301 17.12 12.00 -8.75
N TYR A 302 18.29 12.27 -9.34
CA TYR A 302 18.79 11.48 -10.48
C TYR A 302 19.26 10.07 -10.09
N ILE A 303 19.81 9.88 -8.88
CA ILE A 303 20.13 8.53 -8.37
C ILE A 303 18.84 7.69 -8.27
N LEU A 304 17.79 8.23 -7.66
CA LEU A 304 16.51 7.53 -7.52
C LEU A 304 15.83 7.28 -8.85
N LEU A 305 15.96 8.22 -9.80
CA LEU A 305 15.48 8.06 -11.17
C LEU A 305 16.11 6.84 -11.84
N ILE A 306 17.44 6.71 -11.75
CA ILE A 306 18.18 5.55 -12.31
C ILE A 306 17.76 4.26 -11.61
N LEU A 307 17.67 4.26 -10.27
CA LEU A 307 17.23 3.09 -9.52
C LEU A 307 15.84 2.64 -9.94
N LEU A 308 14.89 3.56 -10.14
CA LEU A 308 13.54 3.25 -10.62
C LEU A 308 13.54 2.64 -12.02
N LEU A 309 14.36 3.17 -12.94
CA LEU A 309 14.51 2.60 -14.28
C LEU A 309 15.08 1.18 -14.26
N PHE A 310 15.90 0.84 -13.26
CA PHE A 310 16.46 -0.50 -13.09
C PHE A 310 15.50 -1.50 -12.41
N ILE A 311 14.31 -1.07 -11.98
CA ILE A 311 13.36 -1.99 -11.36
C ILE A 311 12.77 -2.96 -12.39
N ARG A 312 12.16 -2.40 -13.43
CA ARG A 312 11.48 -3.15 -14.49
C ARG A 312 11.20 -2.21 -15.67
N GLU A 313 11.10 -2.75 -16.87
CA GLU A 313 10.87 -1.97 -18.08
C GLU A 313 9.58 -1.14 -18.04
N ASP A 314 8.49 -1.63 -17.46
CA ASP A 314 7.22 -0.91 -17.36
C ASP A 314 7.26 0.28 -16.37
N VAL A 315 8.21 0.28 -15.43
CA VAL A 315 8.45 1.42 -14.53
C VAL A 315 8.91 2.65 -15.34
N SER A 316 9.51 2.44 -16.52
CA SER A 316 9.89 3.51 -17.44
C SER A 316 8.71 4.39 -17.87
N PHE A 317 7.50 3.83 -17.98
CA PHE A 317 6.30 4.62 -18.26
C PHE A 317 5.92 5.53 -17.09
N HIS A 318 6.14 5.09 -15.85
CA HIS A 318 5.91 5.90 -14.66
C HIS A 318 6.88 7.09 -14.64
N ILE A 319 8.13 6.85 -15.02
CA ILE A 319 9.14 7.88 -15.19
C ILE A 319 8.75 8.85 -16.31
N PHE A 320 8.31 8.33 -17.45
CA PHE A 320 7.85 9.15 -18.57
C PHE A 320 6.70 10.08 -18.17
N TYR A 321 5.66 9.55 -17.52
CA TYR A 321 4.52 10.32 -17.02
C TYR A 321 4.89 11.29 -15.92
N PHE A 322 5.83 10.93 -15.04
CA PHE A 322 6.35 11.85 -14.05
C PHE A 322 7.06 13.05 -14.72
N GLY A 323 7.82 12.81 -15.79
CA GLY A 323 8.40 13.88 -16.61
C GLY A 323 7.34 14.77 -17.27
N LEU A 324 6.29 14.18 -17.85
CA LEU A 324 5.17 14.93 -18.43
C LEU A 324 4.46 15.77 -17.38
N TYR A 325 4.25 15.23 -16.18
CA TYR A 325 3.70 15.96 -15.06
C TYR A 325 4.54 17.21 -14.73
N LEU A 326 5.87 17.10 -14.74
CA LEU A 326 6.76 18.25 -14.55
C LEU A 326 6.63 19.28 -15.67
N ILE A 327 6.41 18.87 -16.92
CA ILE A 327 6.23 19.78 -18.07
C ILE A 327 4.90 20.53 -17.97
N ILE A 328 3.82 19.81 -17.71
CA ILE A 328 2.44 20.31 -17.83
C ILE A 328 2.02 21.06 -16.56
N PHE A 329 2.35 20.53 -15.39
CA PHE A 329 1.80 20.99 -14.11
C PHE A 329 2.84 21.67 -13.21
N THR A 330 4.10 21.80 -13.65
CA THR A 330 5.14 22.51 -12.89
C THR A 330 5.93 23.47 -13.78
N SER A 331 6.74 24.34 -13.18
CA SER A 331 7.63 25.26 -13.91
C SER A 331 8.92 24.59 -14.42
N ASN A 332 9.17 23.32 -14.09
CA ASN A 332 10.43 22.62 -14.37
C ASN A 332 10.45 21.91 -15.74
N ARG A 333 10.07 22.61 -16.81
CA ARG A 333 9.88 22.00 -18.15
C ARG A 333 11.10 21.25 -18.68
N LEU A 334 12.30 21.82 -18.57
CA LEU A 334 13.53 21.16 -19.04
C LEU A 334 13.80 19.85 -18.30
N ARG A 335 13.64 19.84 -16.97
CA ARG A 335 13.77 18.61 -16.18
C ARG A 335 12.73 17.58 -16.62
N GLY A 336 11.49 18.03 -16.83
CA GLY A 336 10.43 17.18 -17.32
C GLY A 336 10.76 16.54 -18.67
N LEU A 337 11.30 17.31 -19.63
CA LEU A 337 11.76 16.79 -20.92
C LEU A 337 12.86 15.73 -20.77
N ILE A 338 13.87 15.99 -19.94
CA ILE A 338 14.96 15.04 -19.68
C ILE A 338 14.41 13.75 -19.07
N VAL A 339 13.57 13.86 -18.04
CA VAL A 339 12.97 12.71 -17.35
C VAL A 339 12.07 11.90 -18.28
N SER A 340 11.25 12.58 -19.10
CA SER A 340 10.41 11.92 -20.09
C SER A 340 11.23 11.20 -21.15
N ALA A 341 12.26 11.85 -21.69
CA ALA A 341 13.16 11.23 -22.66
C ALA A 341 13.87 10.01 -22.07
N MET A 342 14.39 10.11 -20.84
CA MET A 342 15.02 8.97 -20.16
C MET A 342 14.08 7.77 -20.02
N GLY A 343 12.81 8.00 -19.65
CA GLY A 343 11.82 6.93 -19.56
C GLY A 343 11.59 6.24 -20.91
N ILE A 344 11.32 6.99 -21.98
CA ILE A 344 11.07 6.41 -23.31
C ILE A 344 12.30 5.70 -23.85
N VAL A 345 13.46 6.36 -23.80
CA VAL A 345 14.72 5.81 -24.33
C VAL A 345 15.11 4.53 -23.59
N TRP A 346 14.99 4.52 -22.26
CA TRP A 346 15.29 3.33 -21.48
C TRP A 346 14.32 2.18 -21.78
N PHE A 347 13.01 2.45 -21.86
CA PHE A 347 12.02 1.43 -22.25
C PHE A 347 12.38 0.81 -23.61
N TYR A 348 12.69 1.65 -24.61
CA TYR A 348 13.07 1.18 -25.94
C TYR A 348 14.33 0.31 -25.92
N ILE A 349 15.39 0.78 -25.25
CA ILE A 349 16.66 0.02 -25.09
C ILE A 349 16.40 -1.33 -24.43
N VAL A 350 15.59 -1.37 -23.38
CA VAL A 350 15.32 -2.60 -22.63
C VAL A 350 14.55 -3.61 -23.46
N ILE A 351 13.46 -3.20 -24.11
CA ILE A 351 12.62 -4.08 -24.94
C ILE A 351 13.37 -4.54 -26.19
N SER A 352 14.16 -3.67 -26.83
CA SER A 352 14.79 -3.97 -28.12
C SER A 352 16.18 -4.62 -28.01
N ILE A 353 16.87 -4.48 -26.88
CA ILE A 353 18.25 -4.94 -26.71
C ILE A 353 18.37 -5.89 -25.53
N PHE A 354 18.05 -5.44 -24.31
CA PHE A 354 18.39 -6.22 -23.11
C PHE A 354 17.52 -7.48 -22.95
N ILE A 355 16.20 -7.38 -23.06
CA ILE A 355 15.32 -8.56 -22.94
C ILE A 355 15.65 -9.61 -24.02
N PRO A 356 15.74 -9.26 -25.33
CA PRO A 356 16.12 -10.23 -26.36
C PRO A 356 17.51 -10.84 -26.17
N TYR A 357 18.46 -10.09 -25.60
CA TYR A 357 19.80 -10.62 -25.29
C TYR A 357 19.75 -11.73 -24.24
N PHE A 358 18.88 -11.62 -23.23
CA PHE A 358 18.73 -12.61 -22.17
C PHE A 358 17.65 -13.68 -22.46
N ASN A 359 16.83 -13.51 -23.49
CA ASN A 359 15.77 -14.43 -23.86
C ASN A 359 15.59 -14.45 -25.39
N SER A 360 16.60 -15.00 -26.08
CA SER A 360 16.63 -15.06 -27.54
C SER A 360 15.55 -15.94 -28.13
N ASP A 361 15.13 -16.97 -27.39
CA ASP A 361 14.30 -18.05 -27.91
C ASP A 361 12.80 -17.80 -27.67
N ASN A 362 12.44 -16.96 -26.68
CA ASN A 362 11.05 -16.62 -26.42
C ASN A 362 10.80 -15.16 -25.95
N PRO A 363 11.07 -14.14 -26.80
CA PRO A 363 11.15 -12.74 -26.39
C PRO A 363 9.81 -12.06 -26.01
N ARG A 364 8.65 -12.75 -25.98
CA ARG A 364 7.32 -12.11 -25.89
C ARG A 364 6.36 -12.66 -24.83
N PHE A 365 6.82 -13.41 -23.83
CA PHE A 365 5.99 -14.11 -22.85
C PHE A 365 4.90 -13.22 -22.16
N HIS A 366 5.13 -11.92 -21.97
CA HIS A 366 4.16 -11.01 -21.30
C HIS A 366 3.18 -10.28 -22.22
N MET A 367 3.35 -10.35 -23.55
CA MET A 367 2.44 -9.69 -24.50
C MET A 367 1.07 -10.39 -24.57
N GLU A 368 0.99 -11.65 -24.13
CA GLU A 368 -0.26 -12.42 -24.08
C GLU A 368 -1.34 -11.72 -23.23
N ILE A 369 -0.92 -11.02 -22.17
CA ILE A 369 -1.83 -10.32 -21.26
C ILE A 369 -2.55 -9.13 -21.95
N TYR A 370 -1.94 -8.60 -23.00
CA TYR A 370 -2.44 -7.47 -23.80
C TYR A 370 -2.74 -7.86 -25.26
N SER A 371 -2.71 -9.15 -25.59
CA SER A 371 -2.89 -9.68 -26.95
C SER A 371 -4.23 -9.28 -27.59
N HIS A 372 -5.26 -9.07 -26.78
CA HIS A 372 -6.57 -8.57 -27.21
C HIS A 372 -6.52 -7.12 -27.76
N ILE A 373 -5.53 -6.33 -27.35
CA ILE A 373 -5.29 -4.96 -27.84
C ILE A 373 -4.45 -5.00 -29.12
N GLY A 374 -3.40 -5.81 -29.16
CA GLY A 374 -2.56 -6.01 -30.34
C GLY A 374 -1.39 -6.95 -30.08
N SER A 375 -0.78 -7.44 -31.14
CA SER A 375 0.36 -8.38 -31.11
C SER A 375 1.74 -7.68 -30.99
N ASN A 376 1.77 -6.36 -31.15
CA ASN A 376 2.96 -5.51 -31.08
C ASN A 376 2.59 -4.06 -30.68
N VAL A 377 3.58 -3.25 -30.29
CA VAL A 377 3.36 -1.88 -29.82
C VAL A 377 2.65 -0.99 -30.86
N PRO A 378 3.07 -0.93 -32.14
CA PRO A 378 2.34 -0.17 -33.17
C PRO A 378 0.87 -0.57 -33.30
N GLU A 379 0.58 -1.87 -33.31
CA GLU A 379 -0.79 -2.38 -33.39
C GLU A 379 -1.61 -2.01 -32.14
N MET A 380 -1.03 -2.13 -30.94
CA MET A 380 -1.70 -1.72 -29.71
C MET A 380 -2.08 -0.24 -29.73
N ILE A 381 -1.16 0.63 -30.19
CA ILE A 381 -1.43 2.07 -30.35
C ILE A 381 -2.54 2.28 -31.39
N GLY A 382 -2.48 1.58 -32.52
CA GLY A 382 -3.52 1.63 -33.55
C GLY A 382 -4.89 1.24 -33.04
N THR A 383 -5.00 0.15 -32.29
CA THR A 383 -6.28 -0.29 -31.69
C THR A 383 -6.81 0.72 -30.69
N MET A 384 -5.96 1.29 -29.84
CA MET A 384 -6.40 2.30 -28.87
C MET A 384 -6.93 3.57 -29.55
N LEU A 385 -6.33 3.99 -30.67
CA LEU A 385 -6.72 5.22 -31.38
C LEU A 385 -7.91 5.03 -32.33
N PHE A 386 -7.94 3.92 -33.07
CA PHE A 386 -8.89 3.71 -34.17
C PHE A 386 -10.01 2.72 -33.85
N HIS A 387 -9.89 1.95 -32.75
CA HIS A 387 -10.89 0.97 -32.33
C HIS A 387 -11.32 1.12 -30.85
N PRO A 388 -11.70 2.32 -30.38
CA PRO A 388 -12.03 2.56 -28.96
C PRO A 388 -13.22 1.74 -28.46
N LEU A 389 -14.19 1.41 -29.32
CA LEU A 389 -15.33 0.56 -28.97
C LEU A 389 -14.89 -0.86 -28.54
N LYS A 390 -13.84 -1.41 -29.15
CA LYS A 390 -13.27 -2.72 -28.78
C LYS A 390 -12.73 -2.69 -27.35
N ILE A 391 -12.06 -1.60 -26.98
CA ILE A 391 -11.53 -1.40 -25.62
C ILE A 391 -12.67 -1.25 -24.61
N ILE A 392 -13.72 -0.49 -24.94
CA ILE A 392 -14.88 -0.32 -24.06
C ILE A 392 -15.60 -1.66 -23.85
N GLN A 393 -15.79 -2.45 -24.91
CA GLN A 393 -16.39 -3.79 -24.82
C GLN A 393 -15.56 -4.71 -23.91
N PHE A 394 -14.25 -4.76 -24.11
CA PHE A 394 -13.34 -5.54 -23.27
C PHE A 394 -13.40 -5.10 -21.79
N LEU A 395 -13.40 -3.80 -21.53
CA LEU A 395 -13.54 -3.28 -20.16
C LEU A 395 -14.88 -3.67 -19.53
N ALA A 396 -15.94 -3.81 -20.35
CA ALA A 396 -17.26 -4.20 -19.89
C ALA A 396 -17.35 -5.69 -19.47
N GLU A 397 -16.55 -6.57 -20.06
CA GLU A 397 -16.57 -8.02 -19.79
C GLU A 397 -16.33 -8.37 -18.32
N ASP A 398 -15.40 -7.67 -17.64
CA ASP A 398 -15.16 -7.80 -16.20
C ASP A 398 -15.26 -6.45 -15.46
N ALA A 399 -16.24 -5.64 -15.87
CA ALA A 399 -16.48 -4.31 -15.29
C ALA A 399 -16.66 -4.38 -13.76
N GLY A 400 -17.31 -5.43 -13.26
CA GLY A 400 -17.55 -5.63 -11.83
C GLY A 400 -16.25 -5.64 -11.02
N ARG A 401 -15.28 -6.48 -11.37
CA ARG A 401 -14.00 -6.54 -10.64
C ARG A 401 -13.16 -5.28 -10.83
N ARG A 402 -13.17 -4.69 -12.02
CA ARG A 402 -12.46 -3.43 -12.32
C ARG A 402 -12.99 -2.25 -11.50
N ILE A 403 -14.32 -2.12 -11.40
CA ILE A 403 -14.97 -1.10 -10.56
C ILE A 403 -14.64 -1.35 -9.09
N ILE A 404 -14.72 -2.61 -8.64
CA ILE A 404 -14.37 -2.99 -7.27
C ILE A 404 -12.92 -2.62 -6.95
N TYR A 405 -11.97 -2.87 -7.86
CA TYR A 405 -10.57 -2.48 -7.70
C TYR A 405 -10.40 -0.97 -7.52
N ILE A 406 -11.03 -0.17 -8.40
CA ILE A 406 -11.02 1.29 -8.28
C ILE A 406 -11.63 1.71 -6.94
N LEU A 407 -12.81 1.20 -6.58
CA LEU A 407 -13.47 1.52 -5.31
C LEU A 407 -12.59 1.18 -4.10
N HIS A 408 -11.89 0.05 -4.10
CA HIS A 408 -10.98 -0.31 -3.02
C HIS A 408 -9.84 0.69 -2.86
N LEU A 409 -9.23 1.13 -3.97
CA LEU A 409 -8.20 2.17 -3.96
C LEU A 409 -8.77 3.51 -3.48
N SER A 410 -9.94 3.89 -3.98
CA SER A 410 -10.51 5.22 -3.77
C SER A 410 -11.13 5.40 -2.39
N MET A 411 -11.86 4.40 -1.87
CA MET A 411 -12.58 4.49 -0.60
C MET A 411 -11.63 4.79 0.55
N GLN A 412 -10.50 4.09 0.62
CA GLN A 412 -9.52 4.24 1.70
C GLN A 412 -8.88 5.62 1.74
N MET A 413 -8.79 6.25 0.57
CA MET A 413 -8.27 7.60 0.40
C MET A 413 -9.37 8.64 0.35
N GLY A 414 -10.61 8.27 0.68
CA GLY A 414 -11.73 9.20 0.74
C GLY A 414 -12.06 9.89 -0.58
N PHE A 415 -11.65 9.30 -1.70
CA PHE A 415 -11.70 9.93 -3.02
C PHE A 415 -10.92 11.26 -3.10
N GLY A 416 -9.99 11.51 -2.18
CA GLY A 416 -9.23 12.76 -2.09
C GLY A 416 -8.52 13.12 -3.41
N TYR A 417 -8.02 12.13 -4.15
CA TYR A 417 -7.29 12.33 -5.39
C TYR A 417 -8.14 12.97 -6.50
N LEU A 418 -9.48 12.85 -6.45
CA LEU A 418 -10.39 13.46 -7.43
C LEU A 418 -10.37 14.99 -7.36
N PHE A 419 -10.01 15.57 -6.22
CA PHE A 419 -9.98 17.02 -6.01
C PHE A 419 -8.67 17.68 -6.49
N SER A 420 -7.76 16.91 -7.10
CA SER A 420 -6.51 17.42 -7.67
C SER A 420 -6.26 16.86 -9.06
N LEU A 421 -6.91 17.48 -10.05
CA LEU A 421 -6.81 17.13 -11.47
C LEU A 421 -5.38 17.18 -12.03
N GLY A 422 -4.47 17.94 -11.43
CA GLY A 422 -3.06 17.96 -11.86
C GLY A 422 -2.29 16.72 -11.40
N SER A 423 -2.49 16.29 -10.16
CA SER A 423 -1.75 15.15 -9.60
C SER A 423 -2.37 13.80 -9.97
N ILE A 424 -3.68 13.73 -10.23
CA ILE A 424 -4.33 12.49 -10.69
C ILE A 424 -3.67 11.93 -11.96
N PHE A 425 -3.09 12.81 -12.79
CA PHE A 425 -2.31 12.44 -13.96
C PHE A 425 -1.19 11.43 -13.66
N LEU A 426 -0.58 11.51 -12.47
CA LEU A 426 0.47 10.58 -12.03
C LEU A 426 -0.05 9.17 -11.72
N ILE A 427 -1.34 9.02 -11.40
CA ILE A 427 -1.98 7.73 -11.08
C ILE A 427 -2.33 6.94 -12.35
N LEU A 428 -2.55 7.66 -13.46
CA LEU A 428 -3.05 7.10 -14.70
C LEU A 428 -2.23 5.93 -15.26
N PRO A 429 -0.89 6.00 -15.43
CA PRO A 429 -0.16 4.94 -16.13
C PRO A 429 -0.35 3.57 -15.46
N SER A 430 -0.09 3.47 -14.15
CA SER A 430 -0.21 2.21 -13.40
C SER A 430 -1.64 1.68 -13.37
N THR A 431 -2.61 2.59 -13.20
CA THR A 431 -4.01 2.20 -13.07
C THR A 431 -4.56 1.74 -14.42
N LEU A 432 -4.19 2.41 -15.52
CA LEU A 432 -4.59 2.02 -16.87
C LEU A 432 -3.94 0.71 -17.29
N PHE A 433 -2.65 0.47 -17.02
CA PHE A 433 -2.03 -0.83 -17.26
C PHE A 433 -2.80 -1.96 -16.57
N ASN A 434 -3.07 -1.81 -15.27
CA ASN A 434 -3.82 -2.80 -14.51
C ASN A 434 -5.26 -2.98 -15.04
N LEU A 435 -5.93 -1.89 -15.43
CA LEU A 435 -7.30 -1.93 -15.96
C LEU A 435 -7.41 -2.40 -17.41
N PHE A 436 -6.33 -2.39 -18.19
CA PHE A 436 -6.32 -2.88 -19.57
C PHE A 436 -5.79 -4.30 -19.69
N SER A 437 -5.35 -4.88 -18.59
CA SER A 437 -4.93 -6.27 -18.51
C SER A 437 -6.11 -7.25 -18.65
N ASN A 438 -5.93 -8.34 -19.41
CA ASN A 438 -6.84 -9.49 -19.39
C ASN A 438 -6.60 -10.43 -18.20
N PHE A 439 -5.57 -10.18 -17.38
CA PHE A 439 -5.24 -10.98 -16.20
C PHE A 439 -5.87 -10.39 -14.94
N PRO A 440 -6.84 -11.08 -14.30
CA PRO A 440 -7.51 -10.56 -13.10
C PRO A 440 -6.60 -10.25 -11.91
N GLY A 441 -5.42 -10.87 -11.87
CA GLY A 441 -4.40 -10.58 -10.86
C GLY A 441 -3.84 -9.15 -10.91
N GLN A 442 -3.96 -8.41 -12.02
CA GLN A 442 -3.42 -7.05 -12.13
C GLN A 442 -4.37 -5.98 -11.56
N TYR A 443 -5.68 -6.18 -11.62
CA TYR A 443 -6.67 -5.26 -11.05
C TYR A 443 -7.22 -5.80 -9.72
N THR A 444 -6.30 -6.10 -8.81
CA THR A 444 -6.62 -6.40 -7.40
C THR A 444 -5.57 -5.77 -6.49
N ILE A 445 -6.03 -5.26 -5.34
CA ILE A 445 -5.16 -4.70 -4.29
C ILE A 445 -4.32 -5.75 -3.57
N LYS A 446 -4.60 -7.04 -3.82
CA LYS A 446 -3.91 -8.16 -3.17
C LYS A 446 -2.60 -8.52 -3.85
N GLY A 447 -2.39 -8.07 -5.09
CA GLY A 447 -1.22 -8.38 -5.90
C GLY A 447 -0.25 -7.21 -6.01
N GLN A 448 1.02 -7.56 -6.26
CA GLN A 448 2.17 -6.69 -6.45
C GLN A 448 1.97 -5.56 -7.48
N TYR A 449 1.07 -5.75 -8.46
CA TYR A 449 0.75 -4.75 -9.50
C TYR A 449 0.18 -3.44 -8.96
N THR A 450 -0.33 -3.43 -7.73
CA THR A 450 -0.80 -2.20 -7.08
C THR A 450 0.36 -1.32 -6.60
N ALA A 451 1.58 -1.86 -6.45
CA ALA A 451 2.68 -1.13 -5.82
C ALA A 451 3.05 0.22 -6.49
N PRO A 452 3.09 0.34 -7.83
CA PRO A 452 3.35 1.63 -8.48
C PRO A 452 2.17 2.62 -8.37
N VAL A 453 0.95 2.14 -8.10
CA VAL A 453 -0.26 2.97 -7.95
C VAL A 453 -0.25 3.70 -6.60
N ILE A 454 0.13 3.00 -5.52
CA ILE A 454 0.10 3.50 -4.13
C ILE A 454 0.72 4.90 -3.98
N PRO A 455 1.98 5.16 -4.40
CA PRO A 455 2.62 6.42 -4.10
C PRO A 455 1.88 7.62 -4.71
N PHE A 456 1.46 7.49 -5.97
CA PHE A 456 0.74 8.55 -6.66
C PHE A 456 -0.70 8.71 -6.19
N LEU A 457 -1.34 7.64 -5.73
CA LEU A 457 -2.65 7.70 -5.08
C LEU A 457 -2.57 8.53 -3.78
N PHE A 458 -1.59 8.24 -2.93
CA PHE A 458 -1.35 8.98 -1.69
C PHE A 458 -0.98 10.45 -1.93
N ILE A 459 -0.03 10.70 -2.84
CA ILE A 459 0.36 12.06 -3.21
C ILE A 459 -0.86 12.83 -3.73
N SER A 460 -1.61 12.28 -4.68
CA SER A 460 -2.73 13.01 -5.27
C SER A 460 -3.84 13.29 -4.28
N SER A 461 -4.11 12.35 -3.38
CA SER A 461 -5.14 12.51 -2.35
C SER A 461 -4.75 13.59 -1.35
N LEU A 462 -3.48 13.63 -0.97
CA LEU A 462 -2.92 14.67 -0.12
C LEU A 462 -3.06 16.07 -0.77
N TYR A 463 -2.73 16.21 -2.06
CA TYR A 463 -2.94 17.47 -2.78
C TYR A 463 -4.43 17.86 -2.87
N GLY A 464 -5.31 16.89 -3.12
CA GLY A 464 -6.75 17.13 -3.18
C GLY A 464 -7.32 17.59 -1.84
N PHE A 465 -6.97 16.93 -0.73
CA PHE A 465 -7.38 17.36 0.61
C PHE A 465 -6.86 18.75 0.97
N ASN A 466 -5.61 19.06 0.61
CA ASN A 466 -5.05 20.38 0.86
C ASN A 466 -5.76 21.48 0.07
N ARG A 467 -6.27 21.18 -1.14
CA ARG A 467 -7.10 22.12 -1.92
C ARG A 467 -8.49 22.33 -1.35
N LEU A 468 -9.05 21.33 -0.66
CA LEU A 468 -10.37 21.47 -0.01
C LEU A 468 -10.31 22.21 1.33
N ALA A 469 -9.13 22.24 1.96
CA ALA A 469 -8.94 22.84 3.28
C ALA A 469 -8.57 24.33 3.26
N GLY A 470 -8.09 24.84 2.13
CA GLY A 470 -7.81 26.26 1.90
C GLY A 470 -8.84 26.86 0.95
#